data_AF-A0A3S9WEN1-F1
#
_entry.id   AF-A0A3S9WEN1-F1
#
_cell.length_a   1.000
_cell.length_b   1.000
_cell.length_c   1.000
_cell.angle_alpha   90.00
_cell.angle_beta   90.00
_cell.angle_gamma   90.00
#
_symmetry.space_group_name_H-M   'P 1'
#
loop_
_entity.id
_entity.type
_entity.pdbx_description
1 polymer ?
#
loop_
_entity_poly.entity_id
_entity_poly.type
_entity_poly.pdbx_seq_one_letter_code
_entity_poly.pdbx_strand_id
1 'polypeptide(L)'
;MSPSSFITAVGLVIGVMLGGAAPAASAQEQPTVAVAPASVAVGEVTTVTATGLGGLETAFFGLGDPSAGALSVDKTTFATTAEVPVSNGTAVVYFRGTAAGTVTIAVGTGETSIAQGTVTVTGSAPAGAIIELSTSSPKVGEPVTITAKNLGGLESARFGTGASAQQATITPSSSPVSAGTATATFTATQPGTYSIDVTDGETPLASTDITVTGSSPTPSATPSAVTTPSSSATPAPAPASDGIPLGLIIALAVLILAVIGLVIALVVRSRKAGSTT
;
A
#
# COMPACT_ATOMS: atom_id res chain seq x y z
N MET A 1 -11.16 -30.35 -48.81
CA MET A 1 -10.30 -30.10 -49.98
C MET A 1 -8.94 -29.67 -49.46
N SER A 2 -8.01 -30.63 -49.39
CA SER A 2 -6.60 -30.39 -49.09
C SER A 2 -5.83 -30.33 -50.41
N PRO A 3 -4.90 -29.38 -50.52
CA PRO A 3 -3.60 -29.65 -51.14
C PRO A 3 -2.49 -28.90 -50.38
N SER A 4 -1.20 -29.21 -50.44
CA SER A 4 -0.42 -30.36 -50.89
C SER A 4 0.97 -30.09 -50.31
N SER A 5 1.55 -31.07 -49.63
CA SER A 5 2.92 -31.00 -49.13
C SER A 5 3.89 -31.07 -50.30
N PHE A 6 4.75 -30.06 -50.45
CA PHE A 6 5.95 -30.14 -51.28
C PHE A 6 7.16 -30.40 -50.40
N ILE A 7 7.73 -31.59 -50.58
CA ILE A 7 9.02 -32.02 -50.06
C ILE A 7 10.08 -31.44 -51.01
N THR A 8 10.94 -30.55 -50.52
CA THR A 8 12.12 -30.06 -51.27
C THR A 8 13.38 -30.44 -50.50
N ALA A 9 14.31 -31.01 -51.27
CA ALA A 9 15.46 -31.78 -50.87
C ALA A 9 16.47 -31.06 -49.97
N VAL A 10 16.97 -31.80 -48.99
CA VAL A 10 18.20 -31.52 -48.24
C VAL A 10 19.40 -31.75 -49.15
N GLY A 11 20.02 -30.66 -49.59
CA GLY A 11 21.36 -30.66 -50.16
C GLY A 11 22.38 -30.32 -49.08
N LEU A 12 22.94 -31.33 -48.42
CA LEU A 12 24.06 -31.16 -47.49
C LEU A 12 25.37 -31.05 -48.30
N VAL A 13 25.83 -29.82 -48.54
CA VAL A 13 27.19 -29.57 -49.07
C VAL A 13 28.11 -29.37 -47.86
N ILE A 14 28.95 -30.36 -47.58
CA ILE A 14 30.04 -30.23 -46.60
C ILE A 14 31.19 -29.50 -47.30
N GLY A 15 31.20 -28.18 -47.17
CA GLY A 15 32.34 -27.33 -47.50
C GLY A 15 33.26 -27.19 -46.29
N VAL A 16 34.36 -27.94 -46.26
CA VAL A 16 35.46 -27.73 -45.32
C VAL A 16 36.23 -26.49 -45.78
N MET A 17 36.02 -25.36 -45.10
CA MET A 17 36.86 -24.16 -45.20
C MET A 17 37.76 -24.10 -43.96
N LEU A 18 39.04 -24.38 -44.16
CA LEU A 18 40.11 -23.98 -43.24
C LEU A 18 40.44 -22.51 -43.51
N GLY A 19 40.52 -21.71 -42.45
CA GLY A 19 41.25 -20.43 -42.47
C GLY A 19 40.40 -19.18 -42.39
N GLY A 20 40.40 -18.55 -41.22
CA GLY A 20 39.83 -17.24 -40.96
C GLY A 20 39.08 -17.25 -39.63
N ALA A 21 39.69 -16.69 -38.58
CA ALA A 21 38.96 -16.35 -37.37
C ALA A 21 37.88 -15.34 -37.77
N ALA A 22 36.65 -15.82 -37.93
CA ALA A 22 35.49 -14.96 -38.08
C ALA A 22 35.44 -14.06 -36.84
N PRO A 23 35.21 -12.74 -36.98
CA PRO A 23 34.89 -11.93 -35.82
C PRO A 23 33.73 -12.60 -35.11
N ALA A 24 33.87 -12.78 -33.79
CA ALA A 24 32.82 -13.34 -32.96
C ALA A 24 31.50 -12.67 -33.34
N ALA A 25 30.49 -13.47 -33.68
CA ALA A 25 29.14 -12.96 -33.90
C ALA A 25 28.76 -12.15 -32.66
N SER A 26 28.70 -10.83 -32.80
CA SER A 26 28.22 -9.94 -31.76
C SER A 26 26.83 -10.44 -31.40
N ALA A 27 26.66 -10.96 -30.18
CA ALA A 27 25.33 -11.30 -29.68
C ALA A 27 24.49 -10.02 -29.80
N GLN A 28 23.55 -10.00 -30.73
CA GLN A 28 22.72 -8.84 -30.99
C GLN A 28 21.89 -8.64 -29.72
N GLU A 29 22.24 -7.64 -28.91
CA GLU A 29 21.54 -7.36 -27.66
C GLU A 29 20.07 -7.12 -27.98
N GLN A 30 19.21 -7.94 -27.38
CA GLN A 30 17.77 -7.79 -27.54
C GLN A 30 17.35 -6.41 -27.00
N PRO A 31 16.47 -5.67 -27.69
CA PRO A 31 15.98 -4.39 -27.19
C PRO A 31 15.37 -4.51 -25.80
N THR A 32 15.70 -3.57 -24.92
CA THR A 32 15.15 -3.47 -23.56
C THR A 32 14.75 -2.05 -23.23
N VAL A 33 13.80 -1.88 -22.30
CA VAL A 33 13.37 -0.58 -21.78
C VAL A 33 13.53 -0.59 -20.27
N ALA A 34 14.35 0.33 -19.75
CA ALA A 34 14.53 0.58 -18.33
C ALA A 34 13.85 1.90 -17.95
N VAL A 35 13.23 1.94 -16.77
CA VAL A 35 12.61 3.16 -16.21
C VAL A 35 13.25 3.46 -14.86
N ALA A 36 13.75 4.67 -14.67
CA ALA A 36 14.44 5.09 -13.46
C ALA A 36 14.07 6.55 -13.06
N PRO A 37 13.44 6.75 -11.89
CA PRO A 37 12.89 5.73 -10.98
C PRO A 37 11.66 4.99 -11.56
N ALA A 38 11.45 3.74 -11.16
CA ALA A 38 10.31 2.91 -11.60
C ALA A 38 8.98 3.30 -10.96
N SER A 39 9.01 4.11 -9.89
CA SER A 39 7.84 4.67 -9.22
C SER A 39 8.00 6.18 -9.07
N VAL A 40 6.97 6.95 -9.42
CA VAL A 40 6.94 8.43 -9.33
C VAL A 40 5.57 8.93 -8.91
N ALA A 41 5.47 10.10 -8.29
CA ALA A 41 4.16 10.71 -8.02
C ALA A 41 3.53 11.31 -9.29
N VAL A 42 2.21 11.51 -9.28
CA VAL A 42 1.51 12.26 -10.35
C VAL A 42 2.16 13.63 -10.53
N GLY A 43 2.50 13.96 -11.79
CA GLY A 43 3.16 15.22 -12.14
C GLY A 43 4.69 15.20 -12.03
N GLU A 44 5.29 14.20 -11.38
CA GLU A 44 6.74 14.01 -11.39
C GLU A 44 7.22 13.40 -12.72
N VAL A 45 8.49 13.66 -13.04
CA VAL A 45 9.12 13.21 -14.28
C VAL A 45 10.11 12.10 -13.98
N THR A 46 10.00 10.98 -14.68
CA THR A 46 10.98 9.89 -14.68
C THR A 46 11.70 9.78 -16.02
N THR A 47 12.86 9.11 -16.02
CA THR A 47 13.63 8.83 -17.23
C THR A 47 13.36 7.42 -17.71
N VAL A 48 13.09 7.28 -19.00
CA VAL A 48 12.90 6.02 -19.70
C VAL A 48 14.04 5.87 -20.70
N THR A 49 14.76 4.76 -20.63
CA THR A 49 15.92 4.47 -21.48
C THR A 49 15.69 3.17 -22.21
N ALA A 50 15.71 3.22 -23.55
CA ALA A 50 15.72 2.04 -24.38
C ALA A 50 17.14 1.75 -24.87
N THR A 51 17.59 0.51 -24.75
CA THR A 51 18.91 0.03 -25.19
C THR A 51 18.77 -1.17 -26.12
N GLY A 52 19.85 -1.54 -26.82
CA GLY A 52 19.82 -2.68 -27.75
C GLY A 52 19.03 -2.38 -29.03
N LEU A 53 18.86 -1.09 -29.39
CA LEU A 53 18.06 -0.68 -30.55
C LEU A 53 18.73 -0.96 -31.91
N GLY A 54 19.94 -1.53 -31.90
CA GLY A 54 20.67 -1.87 -33.12
C GLY A 54 21.01 -0.64 -33.98
N GLY A 55 20.89 -0.80 -35.30
CA GLY A 55 21.19 0.25 -36.30
C GLY A 55 20.07 1.24 -36.57
N LEU A 56 19.10 1.39 -35.66
CA LEU A 56 18.07 2.42 -35.80
C LEU A 56 18.67 3.81 -35.64
N GLU A 57 18.20 4.77 -36.45
CA GLU A 57 18.54 6.19 -36.33
C GLU A 57 17.56 6.94 -35.42
N THR A 58 16.28 6.51 -35.43
CA THR A 58 15.22 7.05 -34.58
C THR A 58 14.41 5.93 -33.94
N ALA A 59 13.86 6.20 -32.75
CA ALA A 59 12.98 5.32 -32.01
C ALA A 59 11.70 6.07 -31.63
N PHE A 60 10.56 5.40 -31.76
CA PHE A 60 9.25 5.94 -31.41
C PHE A 60 8.81 5.37 -30.08
N PHE A 61 8.55 6.24 -29.12
CA PHE A 61 7.97 5.89 -27.83
C PHE A 61 6.47 6.21 -27.82
N GLY A 62 5.69 5.34 -27.21
CA GLY A 62 4.25 5.50 -27.03
C GLY A 62 3.76 4.93 -25.71
N LEU A 63 2.61 5.42 -25.26
CA LEU A 63 1.93 4.94 -24.06
C LEU A 63 0.90 3.87 -24.42
N GLY A 64 0.80 2.81 -23.61
CA GLY A 64 -0.28 1.83 -23.73
C GLY A 64 -1.67 2.42 -23.47
N ASP A 65 -1.74 3.40 -22.57
CA ASP A 65 -2.92 4.26 -22.36
C ASP A 65 -2.51 5.74 -22.47
N PRO A 66 -2.99 6.48 -23.49
CA PRO A 66 -2.63 7.89 -23.68
C PRO A 66 -3.19 8.82 -22.59
N SER A 67 -4.16 8.36 -21.80
CA SER A 67 -4.76 9.16 -20.71
C SER A 67 -3.92 9.14 -19.43
N ALA A 68 -3.00 8.17 -19.32
CA ALA A 68 -2.25 7.90 -18.10
C ALA A 68 -0.99 8.78 -17.94
N GLY A 69 -0.54 9.46 -18.99
CA GLY A 69 0.59 10.37 -18.89
C GLY A 69 1.00 11.02 -20.21
N ALA A 70 2.22 11.54 -20.22
CA ALA A 70 2.81 12.11 -21.41
C ALA A 70 4.34 11.91 -21.43
N LEU A 71 4.89 11.92 -22.64
CA LEU A 71 6.29 11.72 -23.00
C LEU A 71 6.91 13.02 -23.49
N SER A 72 8.21 13.21 -23.25
CA SER A 72 8.96 14.37 -23.68
C SER A 72 10.40 14.01 -24.03
N VAL A 73 10.95 14.62 -25.08
CA VAL A 73 12.36 14.46 -25.46
C VAL A 73 13.30 15.42 -24.71
N ASP A 74 12.73 16.50 -24.16
CA ASP A 74 13.48 17.63 -23.58
C ASP A 74 13.03 18.04 -22.17
N LYS A 75 12.04 17.33 -21.60
CA LYS A 75 11.35 17.62 -20.31
C LYS A 75 10.47 18.87 -20.31
N THR A 76 10.25 19.53 -21.44
CA THR A 76 9.49 20.77 -21.55
C THR A 76 8.17 20.58 -22.28
N THR A 77 8.20 19.90 -23.42
CA THR A 77 7.02 19.65 -24.24
C THR A 77 6.59 18.21 -24.11
N PHE A 78 5.34 18.00 -23.71
CA PHE A 78 4.80 16.68 -23.38
C PHE A 78 3.67 16.28 -24.34
N ALA A 79 3.75 15.08 -24.91
CA ALA A 79 2.77 14.50 -25.83
C ALA A 79 2.58 13.00 -25.56
N THR A 80 1.58 12.35 -26.15
CA THR A 80 1.32 10.91 -25.92
C THR A 80 2.30 9.99 -26.66
N THR A 81 3.05 10.53 -27.61
CA THR A 81 4.12 9.85 -28.36
C THR A 81 5.34 10.76 -28.46
N ALA A 82 6.51 10.17 -28.65
CA ALA A 82 7.75 10.91 -28.87
C ALA A 82 8.65 10.17 -29.86
N GLU A 83 9.18 10.89 -30.85
CA GLU A 83 10.24 10.41 -31.72
C GLU A 83 11.59 10.88 -31.17
N VAL A 84 12.49 9.94 -30.93
CA VAL A 84 13.75 10.18 -30.21
C VAL A 84 14.93 9.72 -31.08
N PRO A 85 15.99 10.52 -31.26
CA PRO A 85 17.19 10.08 -31.95
C PRO A 85 17.88 8.97 -31.16
N VAL A 86 18.38 7.96 -31.86
CA VAL A 86 19.14 6.85 -31.29
C VAL A 86 20.63 7.18 -31.41
N SER A 87 21.35 7.09 -30.30
CA SER A 87 22.80 7.24 -30.26
C SER A 87 23.41 6.03 -29.58
N ASN A 88 24.37 5.37 -30.25
CA ASN A 88 25.01 4.15 -29.75
C ASN A 88 24.01 3.07 -29.31
N GLY A 89 22.96 2.85 -30.13
CA GLY A 89 21.90 1.86 -29.84
C GLY A 89 21.01 2.22 -28.65
N THR A 90 21.06 3.46 -28.16
CA THR A 90 20.31 3.94 -26.99
C THR A 90 19.43 5.13 -27.36
N ALA A 91 18.21 5.16 -26.82
CA ALA A 91 17.30 6.31 -26.89
C ALA A 91 16.73 6.62 -25.50
N VAL A 92 16.55 7.91 -25.21
CA VAL A 92 16.08 8.40 -23.90
C VAL A 92 14.87 9.30 -24.07
N VAL A 93 13.81 9.02 -23.32
CA VAL A 93 12.61 9.86 -23.23
C VAL A 93 12.26 10.09 -21.77
N TYR A 94 11.52 11.16 -21.49
CA TYR A 94 11.04 11.48 -20.16
C TYR A 94 9.54 11.25 -20.09
N PHE A 95 9.09 10.61 -19.01
CA PHE A 95 7.68 10.33 -18.77
C PHE A 95 7.17 11.15 -17.59
N ARG A 96 5.96 11.71 -17.72
CA ARG A 96 5.22 12.35 -16.63
C ARG A 96 3.83 11.74 -16.52
N GLY A 97 3.53 11.15 -15.37
CA GLY A 97 2.21 10.58 -15.08
C GLY A 97 1.16 11.67 -14.83
N THR A 98 -0.05 11.48 -15.34
CA THR A 98 -1.21 12.38 -15.13
C THR A 98 -2.27 11.77 -14.22
N ALA A 99 -2.28 10.46 -14.07
CA ALA A 99 -3.15 9.71 -13.17
C ALA A 99 -2.35 8.63 -12.44
N ALA A 100 -2.80 8.27 -11.24
CA ALA A 100 -2.23 7.14 -10.53
C ALA A 100 -2.50 5.83 -11.29
N GLY A 101 -1.61 4.86 -11.17
CA GLY A 101 -1.73 3.55 -11.80
C GLY A 101 -0.43 3.04 -12.39
N THR A 102 -0.48 1.89 -13.06
CA THR A 102 0.67 1.35 -13.80
C THR A 102 0.57 1.70 -15.27
N VAL A 103 1.59 2.36 -15.81
CA VAL A 103 1.65 2.79 -17.20
C VAL A 103 2.67 1.95 -17.96
N THR A 104 2.25 1.40 -19.09
CA THR A 104 3.13 0.70 -20.02
C THR A 104 3.66 1.68 -21.06
N ILE A 105 4.97 1.68 -21.28
CA ILE A 105 5.66 2.51 -22.26
C ILE A 105 6.31 1.58 -23.27
N ALA A 106 5.90 1.69 -24.52
CA ALA A 106 6.45 0.90 -25.62
C ALA A 106 7.48 1.73 -26.40
N VAL A 107 8.53 1.06 -26.89
CA VAL A 107 9.46 1.60 -27.88
C VAL A 107 9.36 0.78 -29.16
N GLY A 108 9.47 1.43 -30.31
CA GLY A 108 9.23 0.83 -31.61
C GLY A 108 9.77 1.63 -32.79
N THR A 109 9.46 1.18 -34.00
CA THR A 109 9.78 1.85 -35.28
C THR A 109 8.69 2.82 -35.73
N GLY A 110 7.70 3.10 -34.88
CA GLY A 110 6.50 3.88 -35.22
C GLY A 110 5.34 3.01 -35.70
N GLU A 111 5.63 1.88 -36.35
CA GLU A 111 4.62 0.91 -36.80
C GLU A 111 4.54 -0.33 -35.90
N THR A 112 5.69 -0.78 -35.38
CA THR A 112 5.78 -2.00 -34.57
C THR A 112 6.53 -1.72 -33.26
N SER A 113 5.99 -2.24 -32.15
CA SER A 113 6.67 -2.21 -30.85
C SER A 113 7.74 -3.30 -30.78
N ILE A 114 8.95 -2.95 -30.34
CA ILE A 114 10.10 -3.85 -30.25
C ILE A 114 10.53 -4.15 -28.80
N ALA A 115 10.17 -3.27 -27.86
CA ALA A 115 10.32 -3.52 -26.41
C ALA A 115 9.31 -2.67 -25.60
N GLN A 116 9.13 -3.01 -24.33
CA GLN A 116 8.24 -2.29 -23.42
C GLN A 116 8.84 -2.22 -22.01
N GLY A 117 8.49 -1.17 -21.28
CA GLY A 117 8.77 -1.01 -19.85
C GLY A 117 7.53 -0.50 -19.12
N THR A 118 7.53 -0.61 -17.79
CA THR A 118 6.41 -0.16 -16.95
C THR A 118 6.87 0.85 -15.92
N VAL A 119 6.01 1.83 -15.63
CA VAL A 119 6.20 2.80 -14.55
C VAL A 119 4.96 2.79 -13.65
N THR A 120 5.16 2.82 -12.34
CA THR A 120 4.08 3.02 -11.37
C THR A 120 3.97 4.50 -11.05
N VAL A 121 2.81 5.09 -11.32
CA VAL A 121 2.48 6.45 -10.92
C VAL A 121 1.69 6.37 -9.63
N THR A 122 2.25 6.90 -8.54
CA THR A 122 1.56 7.01 -7.27
C THR A 122 0.72 8.29 -7.28
N GLY A 123 -0.52 8.20 -6.81
CA GLY A 123 -1.31 9.39 -6.54
C GLY A 123 -0.62 10.22 -5.45
N SER A 124 -0.70 11.55 -5.52
CA SER A 124 -0.39 12.37 -4.34
C SER A 124 -1.36 12.00 -3.23
N ALA A 125 -0.85 11.78 -2.02
CA ALA A 125 -1.67 11.69 -0.83
C ALA A 125 -2.61 12.92 -0.81
N PRO A 126 -3.94 12.73 -0.85
CA PRO A 126 -4.87 13.83 -0.93
C PRO A 126 -4.75 14.74 0.30
N ALA A 127 -4.57 16.03 0.09
CA ALA A 127 -4.64 17.00 1.19
C ALA A 127 -6.10 17.17 1.64
N GLY A 128 -6.37 16.99 2.94
CA GLY A 128 -7.69 17.23 3.53
C GLY A 128 -8.66 16.05 3.48
N ALA A 129 -8.14 14.81 3.46
CA ALA A 129 -8.96 13.63 3.71
C ALA A 129 -9.69 13.76 5.06
N ILE A 130 -10.95 13.34 5.11
CA ILE A 130 -11.78 13.38 6.32
C ILE A 130 -12.47 12.04 6.53
N ILE A 131 -12.76 11.70 7.79
CA ILE A 131 -13.51 10.50 8.17
C ILE A 131 -14.83 10.94 8.80
N GLU A 132 -15.94 10.46 8.23
CA GLU A 132 -17.27 10.57 8.79
C GLU A 132 -17.74 9.22 9.32
N LEU A 133 -18.34 9.23 10.50
CA LEU A 133 -18.91 8.05 11.15
C LEU A 133 -20.43 8.18 11.15
N SER A 134 -21.15 7.09 10.88
CA SER A 134 -22.62 7.09 10.98
C SER A 134 -23.11 7.37 12.41
N THR A 135 -22.28 7.10 13.42
CA THR A 135 -22.48 7.46 14.82
C THR A 135 -21.13 7.55 15.53
N SER A 136 -20.97 8.48 16.47
CA SER A 136 -19.76 8.64 17.28
C SER A 136 -19.80 7.85 18.59
N SER A 137 -20.95 7.29 18.96
CA SER A 137 -21.16 6.60 20.25
C SER A 137 -21.98 5.28 20.12
N PRO A 138 -21.51 4.30 19.33
CA PRO A 138 -22.19 3.01 19.20
C PRO A 138 -22.13 2.21 20.51
N LYS A 139 -23.01 1.22 20.65
CA LYS A 139 -22.88 0.18 21.68
C LYS A 139 -21.94 -0.93 21.22
N VAL A 140 -21.44 -1.73 22.16
CA VAL A 140 -20.71 -2.97 21.85
C VAL A 140 -21.52 -3.84 20.89
N GLY A 141 -20.87 -4.31 19.82
CA GLY A 141 -21.47 -5.14 18.77
C GLY A 141 -22.30 -4.36 17.73
N GLU A 142 -22.50 -3.05 17.90
CA GLU A 142 -23.23 -2.23 16.93
C GLU A 142 -22.31 -1.84 15.76
N PRO A 143 -22.70 -2.12 14.51
CA PRO A 143 -21.90 -1.77 13.34
C PRO A 143 -21.96 -0.26 13.08
N VAL A 144 -20.80 0.33 12.75
CA VAL A 144 -20.69 1.75 12.36
C VAL A 144 -20.13 1.84 10.96
N THR A 145 -20.81 2.59 10.09
CA THR A 145 -20.30 2.89 8.76
C THR A 145 -19.27 4.00 8.87
N ILE A 146 -18.07 3.71 8.38
CA ILE A 146 -16.97 4.64 8.18
C ILE A 146 -17.03 5.12 6.74
N THR A 147 -17.03 6.44 6.53
CA THR A 147 -16.94 7.05 5.20
C THR A 147 -15.73 7.96 5.15
N ALA A 148 -14.73 7.57 4.36
CA ALA A 148 -13.60 8.43 4.05
C ALA A 148 -13.93 9.28 2.82
N LYS A 149 -13.68 10.59 2.88
CA LYS A 149 -13.93 11.54 1.79
C LYS A 149 -12.67 12.32 1.44
N ASN A 150 -12.75 13.03 0.31
CA ASN A 150 -11.66 13.82 -0.27
C ASN A 150 -10.42 12.97 -0.54
N LEU A 151 -10.60 11.71 -0.98
CA LEU A 151 -9.50 10.79 -1.21
C LEU A 151 -8.75 11.00 -2.55
N GLY A 152 -9.10 12.07 -3.29
CA GLY A 152 -8.42 12.41 -4.54
C GLY A 152 -8.48 11.29 -5.58
N GLY A 153 -7.37 11.09 -6.30
CA GLY A 153 -7.21 10.08 -7.35
C GLY A 153 -6.69 8.72 -6.87
N LEU A 154 -6.84 8.40 -5.58
CA LEU A 154 -6.51 7.07 -5.07
C LEU A 154 -7.42 6.02 -5.70
N GLU A 155 -6.89 4.83 -6.02
CA GLU A 155 -7.70 3.70 -6.49
C GLU A 155 -8.38 2.96 -5.34
N SER A 156 -7.68 2.87 -4.20
CA SER A 156 -8.18 2.22 -2.99
C SER A 156 -7.69 2.95 -1.74
N ALA A 157 -8.49 2.87 -0.68
CA ALA A 157 -8.13 3.36 0.64
C ALA A 157 -8.14 2.20 1.64
N ARG A 158 -7.16 2.22 2.55
CA ARG A 158 -7.03 1.22 3.60
C ARG A 158 -7.50 1.79 4.92
N PHE A 159 -8.29 1.01 5.63
CA PHE A 159 -8.84 1.35 6.92
C PHE A 159 -8.18 0.51 8.00
N GLY A 160 -7.72 1.17 9.05
CA GLY A 160 -7.10 0.55 10.20
C GLY A 160 -7.81 0.96 11.48
N THR A 161 -7.77 0.07 12.47
CA THR A 161 -7.83 0.49 13.87
C THR A 161 -6.39 0.62 14.32
N GLY A 162 -6.07 1.66 15.11
CA GLY A 162 -4.70 1.86 15.63
C GLY A 162 -4.23 0.73 16.55
N ALA A 163 -3.50 1.05 17.63
CA ALA A 163 -2.98 0.03 18.56
C ALA A 163 -4.05 -0.87 19.25
N SER A 164 -5.35 -0.60 19.05
CA SER A 164 -6.50 -1.30 19.64
C SER A 164 -7.09 -2.43 18.79
N ALA A 165 -6.36 -2.94 17.79
CA ALA A 165 -6.86 -3.89 16.79
C ALA A 165 -7.37 -5.25 17.31
N GLN A 166 -7.09 -5.62 18.56
CA GLN A 166 -7.50 -6.93 19.10
C GLN A 166 -8.98 -7.01 19.50
N GLN A 167 -9.67 -5.88 19.64
CA GLN A 167 -11.03 -5.81 20.18
C GLN A 167 -12.04 -5.19 19.21
N ALA A 168 -11.58 -4.76 18.03
CA ALA A 168 -12.41 -4.19 16.99
C ALA A 168 -11.95 -4.63 15.60
N THR A 169 -12.92 -4.73 14.69
CA THR A 169 -12.72 -5.17 13.31
C THR A 169 -13.21 -4.09 12.37
N ILE A 170 -12.49 -3.87 11.27
CA ILE A 170 -12.96 -3.08 10.13
C ILE A 170 -13.09 -4.00 8.91
N THR A 171 -14.24 -3.95 8.24
CA THR A 171 -14.52 -4.76 7.05
C THR A 171 -15.19 -3.93 5.95
N PRO A 172 -14.66 -3.91 4.72
CA PRO A 172 -13.34 -4.42 4.35
C PRO A 172 -12.22 -3.52 4.92
N SER A 173 -11.02 -4.06 5.13
CA SER A 173 -9.84 -3.28 5.52
C SER A 173 -9.22 -2.48 4.36
N SER A 174 -9.63 -2.77 3.13
CA SER A 174 -9.29 -2.02 1.92
C SER A 174 -10.54 -1.89 1.06
N SER A 175 -10.92 -0.67 0.70
CA SER A 175 -12.08 -0.41 -0.15
C SER A 175 -11.66 0.36 -1.40
N PRO A 176 -12.25 0.07 -2.57
CA PRO A 176 -12.07 0.92 -3.75
C PRO A 176 -12.57 2.34 -3.46
N VAL A 177 -11.92 3.31 -4.07
CA VAL A 177 -12.34 4.72 -4.03
C VAL A 177 -13.19 5.00 -5.26
N SER A 178 -14.37 5.55 -5.03
CA SER A 178 -15.27 6.02 -6.09
C SER A 178 -15.72 7.44 -5.79
N ALA A 179 -15.61 8.32 -6.78
CA ALA A 179 -15.88 9.75 -6.65
C ALA A 179 -15.19 10.41 -5.43
N GLY A 180 -13.95 10.01 -5.14
CA GLY A 180 -13.17 10.52 -4.00
C GLY A 180 -13.64 10.04 -2.63
N THR A 181 -14.45 8.96 -2.58
CA THR A 181 -14.97 8.38 -1.34
C THR A 181 -14.71 6.88 -1.24
N ALA A 182 -14.52 6.38 -0.02
CA ALA A 182 -14.41 4.95 0.27
C ALA A 182 -15.14 4.64 1.59
N THR A 183 -15.66 3.42 1.72
CA THR A 183 -16.46 3.03 2.89
C THR A 183 -15.98 1.72 3.49
N ALA A 184 -16.15 1.60 4.81
CA ALA A 184 -15.93 0.37 5.56
C ALA A 184 -16.86 0.30 6.76
N THR A 185 -16.97 -0.86 7.38
CA THR A 185 -17.77 -1.07 8.58
C THR A 185 -16.88 -1.39 9.76
N PHE A 186 -16.99 -0.58 10.82
CA PHE A 186 -16.36 -0.81 12.11
C PHE A 186 -17.30 -1.60 13.04
N THR A 187 -16.76 -2.53 13.83
CA THR A 187 -17.48 -3.17 14.93
C THR A 187 -16.52 -3.49 16.07
N ALA A 188 -16.92 -3.19 17.31
CA ALA A 188 -16.13 -3.46 18.51
C ALA A 188 -16.81 -4.48 19.42
N THR A 189 -16.00 -5.30 20.09
CA THR A 189 -16.43 -6.34 21.03
C THR A 189 -16.28 -5.94 22.50
N GLN A 190 -15.61 -4.82 22.77
CA GLN A 190 -15.44 -4.26 24.12
C GLN A 190 -15.71 -2.75 24.11
N PRO A 191 -16.22 -2.20 25.23
CA PRO A 191 -16.36 -0.75 25.35
C PRO A 191 -14.99 -0.09 25.44
N GLY A 192 -14.88 1.15 24.95
CA GLY A 192 -13.63 1.90 24.93
C GLY A 192 -13.55 2.90 23.77
N THR A 193 -12.46 3.66 23.72
CA THR A 193 -12.18 4.57 22.62
C THR A 193 -11.25 3.88 21.62
N TYR A 194 -11.62 3.93 20.35
CA TYR A 194 -10.86 3.34 19.25
C TYR A 194 -10.48 4.44 18.27
N SER A 195 -9.21 4.43 17.85
CA SER A 195 -8.75 5.28 16.76
C SER A 195 -8.96 4.55 15.44
N ILE A 196 -9.57 5.23 14.47
CA ILE A 196 -9.83 4.79 13.10
C ILE A 196 -8.93 5.60 12.19
N ASP A 197 -8.07 4.92 11.46
CA ASP A 197 -7.11 5.52 10.53
C ASP A 197 -7.47 5.17 9.09
N VAL A 198 -7.23 6.12 8.18
CA VAL A 198 -7.30 5.91 6.73
C VAL A 198 -5.94 6.20 6.14
N THR A 199 -5.42 5.29 5.32
CA THR A 199 -4.11 5.38 4.66
C THR A 199 -4.19 4.97 3.19
N ASP A 200 -3.26 5.46 2.37
CA ASP A 200 -3.02 4.97 1.01
C ASP A 200 -2.19 3.66 0.98
N GLY A 201 -1.77 3.17 2.15
CA GLY A 201 -0.92 1.98 2.31
C GLY A 201 0.48 2.29 2.79
N GLU A 202 0.93 3.54 2.67
CA GLU A 202 2.24 3.99 3.13
C GLU A 202 2.12 5.23 4.03
N THR A 203 1.27 6.18 3.65
CA THR A 203 1.07 7.48 4.30
C THR A 203 -0.29 7.53 5.01
N PRO A 204 -0.35 7.96 6.29
CA PRO A 204 -1.63 8.23 6.95
C PRO A 204 -2.29 9.45 6.31
N LEU A 205 -3.56 9.32 5.93
CA LEU A 205 -4.35 10.36 5.27
C LEU A 205 -5.27 11.09 6.25
N ALA A 206 -5.92 10.35 7.15
CA ALA A 206 -6.81 10.89 8.17
C ALA A 206 -6.92 9.94 9.36
N SER A 207 -7.28 10.48 10.53
CA SER A 207 -7.53 9.73 11.75
C SER A 207 -8.69 10.35 12.53
N THR A 208 -9.50 9.52 13.18
CA THR A 208 -10.59 9.95 14.05
C THR A 208 -10.83 8.95 15.16
N ASP A 209 -11.41 9.40 16.27
CA ASP A 209 -11.73 8.54 17.41
C ASP A 209 -13.23 8.24 17.49
N ILE A 210 -13.56 7.01 17.85
CA ILE A 210 -14.93 6.56 18.16
C ILE A 210 -15.01 6.01 19.58
N THR A 211 -16.06 6.37 20.32
CA THR A 211 -16.24 5.88 21.70
C THR A 211 -17.36 4.84 21.76
N VAL A 212 -17.00 3.58 22.01
CA VAL A 212 -17.94 2.46 22.11
C VAL A 212 -18.41 2.33 23.56
N THR A 213 -19.72 2.38 23.76
CA THR A 213 -20.35 2.28 25.07
C THR A 213 -20.73 0.84 25.41
N GLY A 214 -20.55 0.47 26.67
CA GLY A 214 -21.00 -0.83 27.17
C GLY A 214 -22.52 -0.87 27.30
N SER A 215 -23.10 -2.07 27.32
CA SER A 215 -24.48 -2.24 27.77
C SER A 215 -24.61 -1.66 29.17
N SER A 216 -25.49 -0.67 29.34
CA SER A 216 -25.86 -0.18 30.68
C SER A 216 -26.25 -1.39 31.54
N PRO A 217 -25.68 -1.56 32.75
CA PRO A 217 -26.10 -2.66 33.61
C PRO A 217 -27.61 -2.52 33.84
N THR A 218 -28.37 -3.55 33.50
CA THR A 218 -29.77 -3.64 33.91
C THR A 218 -29.80 -3.44 35.42
N PRO A 219 -30.53 -2.45 35.97
CA PRO A 219 -30.64 -2.32 37.42
C PRO A 219 -31.17 -3.65 37.95
N SER A 220 -30.36 -4.34 38.74
CA SER A 220 -30.77 -5.54 39.44
C SER A 220 -31.99 -5.16 40.28
N ALA A 221 -33.13 -5.81 40.04
CA ALA A 221 -34.33 -5.55 40.80
C ALA A 221 -34.01 -5.70 42.29
N THR A 222 -34.12 -4.59 43.04
CA THR A 222 -34.09 -4.61 44.50
C THR A 222 -35.06 -5.70 44.95
N PRO A 223 -34.61 -6.73 45.68
CA PRO A 223 -35.52 -7.78 46.13
C PRO A 223 -36.60 -7.13 47.00
N SER A 224 -37.86 -7.27 46.57
CA SER A 224 -39.03 -6.88 47.37
C SER A 224 -38.93 -7.57 48.73
N ALA A 225 -38.92 -6.78 49.79
CA ALA A 225 -38.95 -7.28 51.15
C ALA A 225 -40.20 -8.16 51.35
N VAL A 226 -39.97 -9.45 51.61
CA VAL A 226 -41.00 -10.37 52.09
C VAL A 226 -41.24 -10.05 53.56
N THR A 227 -42.44 -9.58 53.91
CA THR A 227 -42.87 -9.41 55.30
C THR A 227 -43.32 -10.75 55.88
N THR A 228 -42.58 -11.33 56.82
CA THR A 228 -43.11 -12.30 57.83
C THR A 228 -42.10 -12.50 59.00
N PRO A 229 -42.52 -12.98 60.20
CA PRO A 229 -42.30 -12.27 61.46
C PRO A 229 -41.11 -12.79 62.28
N SER A 230 -40.76 -11.95 63.26
CA SER A 230 -39.85 -12.15 64.40
C SER A 230 -39.60 -13.61 64.83
N SER A 231 -38.32 -14.01 64.83
CA SER A 231 -37.75 -14.72 65.98
C SER A 231 -36.23 -14.55 66.02
N SER A 232 -35.77 -14.26 67.24
CA SER A 232 -34.40 -14.08 67.68
C SER A 232 -33.53 -15.31 67.35
N ALA A 233 -32.42 -15.07 66.66
CA ALA A 233 -31.18 -15.82 66.84
C ALA A 233 -30.01 -14.99 66.30
N THR A 234 -29.06 -14.68 67.17
CA THR A 234 -27.75 -14.10 66.86
C THR A 234 -26.89 -15.09 66.07
N PRO A 235 -26.28 -14.70 64.95
CA PRO A 235 -25.07 -15.35 64.47
C PRO A 235 -23.88 -14.38 64.43
N ALA A 236 -22.71 -14.97 64.72
CA ALA A 236 -21.40 -14.37 64.89
C ALA A 236 -20.87 -13.59 63.66
N PRO A 237 -19.94 -12.63 63.86
CA PRO A 237 -19.31 -11.90 62.75
C PRO A 237 -18.36 -12.80 61.96
N ALA A 238 -18.50 -12.80 60.62
CA ALA A 238 -17.58 -13.42 59.67
C ALA A 238 -16.42 -12.46 59.33
N PRO A 239 -15.23 -12.98 58.95
CA PRO A 239 -14.01 -12.18 58.81
C PRO A 239 -14.03 -11.34 57.52
N ALA A 240 -13.44 -10.15 57.60
CA ALA A 240 -13.22 -9.26 56.48
C ALA A 240 -12.34 -9.91 55.42
N SER A 241 -12.80 -9.92 54.18
CA SER A 241 -12.04 -10.36 53.01
C SER A 241 -10.89 -9.40 52.74
N ASP A 242 -9.67 -9.96 52.75
CA ASP A 242 -8.41 -9.30 52.41
C ASP A 242 -8.50 -8.57 51.06
N GLY A 243 -8.41 -7.23 51.12
CA GLY A 243 -8.13 -6.41 49.96
C GLY A 243 -6.70 -6.65 49.48
N ILE A 244 -6.51 -6.68 48.16
CA ILE A 244 -5.20 -6.78 47.52
C ILE A 244 -4.28 -5.71 48.12
N PRO A 245 -3.12 -6.08 48.70
CA PRO A 245 -2.26 -5.11 49.38
C PRO A 245 -1.74 -4.12 48.35
N LEU A 246 -2.00 -2.83 48.57
CA LEU A 246 -1.54 -1.71 47.74
C LEU A 246 -0.03 -1.75 47.43
N GLY A 247 0.77 -2.42 48.28
CA GLY A 247 2.20 -2.65 48.05
C GLY A 247 2.51 -3.49 46.79
N LEU A 248 1.63 -4.42 46.40
CA LEU A 248 1.83 -5.25 45.19
C LEU A 248 1.58 -4.43 43.91
N ILE A 249 0.65 -3.48 43.95
CA ILE A 249 0.37 -2.56 42.82
C ILE A 249 1.56 -1.62 42.59
N ILE A 250 2.15 -1.09 43.67
CA ILE A 250 3.31 -0.18 43.59
C ILE A 250 4.56 -0.93 43.09
N ALA A 251 4.82 -2.15 43.57
CA ALA A 251 5.94 -2.95 43.11
C ALA A 251 5.86 -3.29 41.61
N LEU A 252 4.65 -3.58 41.11
CA LEU A 252 4.43 -3.87 39.69
C LEU A 252 4.65 -2.63 38.79
N ALA A 253 4.20 -1.46 39.23
CA ALA A 253 4.39 -0.20 38.50
C ALA A 253 5.88 0.17 38.36
N VAL A 254 6.68 -0.03 39.41
CA VAL A 254 8.14 0.23 39.38
C VAL A 254 8.86 -0.74 38.44
N LEU A 255 8.45 -2.01 38.42
CA LEU A 255 9.02 -3.01 37.51
C LEU A 255 8.79 -2.65 36.03
N ILE A 256 7.57 -2.19 35.69
CA ILE A 256 7.21 -1.81 34.32
C ILE A 256 8.06 -0.61 33.84
N LEU A 257 8.24 0.40 34.69
CA LEU A 257 9.06 1.57 34.36
C LEU A 257 10.53 1.22 34.14
N ALA A 258 11.09 0.27 34.91
CA ALA A 258 12.46 -0.19 34.73
C ALA A 258 12.67 -0.90 33.37
N VAL A 259 11.69 -1.71 32.92
CA VAL A 259 11.75 -2.39 31.62
C VAL A 259 11.67 -1.40 30.47
N ILE A 260 10.79 -0.39 30.57
CA ILE A 260 10.67 0.66 29.54
C ILE A 260 12.00 1.43 29.42
N GLY A 261 12.62 1.80 30.55
CA GLY A 261 13.92 2.47 30.55
C GLY A 261 15.03 1.64 29.88
N LEU A 262 15.05 0.32 30.12
CA LEU A 262 16.02 -0.59 29.50
C LEU A 262 15.83 -0.67 27.98
N VAL A 263 14.60 -0.77 27.50
CA VAL A 263 14.29 -0.83 26.06
C VAL A 263 14.71 0.46 25.36
N ILE A 264 14.40 1.62 25.94
CA ILE A 264 14.81 2.92 25.39
C ILE A 264 16.34 3.02 25.33
N ALA A 265 17.06 2.61 26.38
CA ALA A 265 18.51 2.61 26.39
C ALA A 265 19.13 1.70 25.30
N LEU A 266 18.53 0.52 25.05
CA LEU A 266 18.97 -0.39 24.00
C LEU A 266 18.74 0.19 22.59
N VAL A 267 17.60 0.85 22.36
CA VAL A 267 17.28 1.49 21.07
C VAL A 267 18.19 2.70 20.79
N VAL A 268 18.52 3.49 21.80
CA VAL A 268 19.46 4.61 21.62
C VAL A 268 20.88 4.09 21.35
N ARG A 269 21.28 2.99 21.99
CA ARG A 269 22.59 2.38 21.78
C ARG A 269 22.72 1.72 20.41
N SER A 270 21.66 1.11 19.87
CA SER A 270 21.68 0.53 18.52
C SER A 270 21.78 1.60 17.43
N ARG A 271 21.16 2.77 17.62
CA ARG A 271 21.28 3.90 16.68
C ARG A 271 22.68 4.52 16.65
N LYS A 272 23.41 4.53 17.78
CA LYS A 272 24.79 5.03 17.82
C LYS A 272 25.82 4.07 17.21
N ALA A 273 25.51 2.78 17.11
CA ALA A 273 26.41 1.78 16.53
C ALA A 273 26.33 1.68 14.99
N GLY A 274 25.35 2.32 14.35
CA GLY A 274 25.13 2.25 12.89
C GLY A 274 25.70 3.40 12.07
N SER A 275 26.45 4.33 12.67
CA SER A 275 26.95 5.56 12.00
C SER A 275 28.45 5.53 11.78
N THR A 276 28.96 4.48 11.11
CA THR A 276 30.29 4.47 10.50
C THR A 276 30.26 3.68 9.19
N THR A 277 29.84 4.36 8.12
CA THR A 277 30.32 4.21 6.74
C THR A 277 29.65 5.27 5.89
#